data_AF-V8CE43-F1
#
_entry.id   AF-V8CE43-F1
#
_cell.length_a   1.000
_cell.length_b   1.000
_cell.length_c   1.000
_cell.angle_alpha   90.00
_cell.angle_beta   90.00
_cell.angle_gamma   90.00
#
_symmetry.space_group_name_H-M   'P 1'
#
loop_
_entity.id
_entity.type
_entity.pdbx_description
1 polymer ?
#
loop_
_entity_poly.entity_id
_entity_poly.type
_entity_poly.pdbx_seq_one_letter_code
_entity_poly.pdbx_strand_id
1 'polypeptide(L)'
;MKHEQRGIYNVTFGDKSATPIKTDVELIENAIINEVIYYIKGWHNERRDKGRGAEHIKMHLDKGAEGEITLEELLNLGNSIRKYLKIFKKPYLEDKNKTGKVYEWQDDKGVRFRVAIDKHKGEGLIPPLSPFADVIITFYSDRNLNKQMEFKNPQVAAHYKKAAALTREKQSTPNKAKSIGKGR
;
A
#
# COMPACT_ATOMS: atom_id res chain seq x y z
N MET A 1 5.14 16.57 1.48
CA MET A 1 3.87 15.86 1.22
C MET A 1 3.11 16.39 0.00
N LYS A 2 2.71 17.68 -0.05
CA LYS A 2 1.95 18.23 -1.21
C LYS A 2 2.62 18.01 -2.57
N HIS A 3 3.95 18.07 -2.64
CA HIS A 3 4.70 17.81 -3.88
C HIS A 3 4.66 16.34 -4.35
N GLU A 4 4.62 15.37 -3.42
CA GLU A 4 4.52 13.93 -3.74
C GLU A 4 3.14 13.61 -4.29
N GLN A 5 2.07 14.08 -3.61
CA GLN A 5 0.69 13.97 -4.07
C GLN A 5 0.50 14.56 -5.47
N ARG A 6 0.97 15.79 -5.70
CA ARG A 6 0.95 16.41 -7.04
C ARG A 6 1.75 15.62 -8.06
N GLY A 7 2.87 15.03 -7.64
CA GLY A 7 3.68 14.15 -8.46
C GLY A 7 2.90 12.92 -8.92
N ILE A 8 2.22 12.23 -8.00
CA ILE A 8 1.40 11.05 -8.28
C ILE A 8 0.27 11.44 -9.24
N TYR A 9 -0.47 12.51 -8.91
CA TYR A 9 -1.55 13.03 -9.75
C TYR A 9 -1.08 13.31 -11.18
N ASN A 10 0.04 14.02 -11.36
CA ASN A 10 0.54 14.37 -12.69
C ASN A 10 1.09 13.16 -13.47
N VAL A 11 1.51 12.09 -12.80
CA VAL A 11 1.88 10.83 -13.46
C VAL A 11 0.64 10.06 -13.90
N THR A 12 -0.42 10.08 -13.10
CA THR A 12 -1.69 9.41 -13.41
C THR A 12 -2.46 10.15 -14.50
N PHE A 13 -2.66 11.45 -14.38
CA PHE A 13 -3.60 12.20 -15.23
C PHE A 13 -2.94 13.24 -16.14
N GLY A 14 -1.62 13.44 -16.01
CA GLY A 14 -0.87 14.41 -16.81
C GLY A 14 0.22 13.77 -17.68
N ASP A 15 1.17 14.62 -18.07
CA ASP A 15 2.26 14.25 -18.97
C ASP A 15 3.54 13.81 -18.25
N LYS A 16 3.52 13.73 -16.92
CA LYS A 16 4.69 13.33 -16.14
C LYS A 16 4.94 11.83 -16.30
N SER A 17 6.16 11.44 -16.63
CA SER A 17 6.51 10.02 -16.83
C SER A 17 6.72 9.25 -15.53
N ALA A 18 7.21 9.90 -14.48
CA ALA A 18 7.44 9.29 -13.18
C ALA A 18 7.54 10.30 -12.03
N THR A 19 7.37 9.82 -10.81
CA THR A 19 7.67 10.57 -9.59
C THR A 19 8.26 9.65 -8.52
N PRO A 20 9.24 10.10 -7.73
CA PRO A 20 9.74 9.32 -6.62
C PRO A 20 8.72 9.30 -5.48
N ILE A 21 8.61 8.17 -4.81
CA ILE A 21 8.00 7.98 -3.50
C ILE A 21 9.13 7.73 -2.51
N LYS A 22 9.32 8.67 -1.59
CA LYS A 22 10.38 8.56 -0.58
C LYS A 22 9.92 7.64 0.53
N THR A 23 10.66 6.58 0.76
CA THR A 23 10.35 5.60 1.83
C THR A 23 10.88 6.02 3.20
N ASP A 24 11.65 7.12 3.28
CA ASP A 24 12.32 7.70 4.45
C ASP A 24 11.83 7.13 5.79
N VAL A 25 12.63 6.20 6.31
CA VAL A 25 12.62 5.83 7.72
C VAL A 25 13.91 6.41 8.27
N GLU A 26 13.82 7.54 8.98
CA GLU A 26 14.90 7.96 9.87
C GLU A 26 15.30 6.78 10.78
N LEU A 27 16.62 6.61 10.99
CA LEU A 27 17.32 5.69 11.93
C LEU A 27 17.60 4.30 11.32
N ILE A 28 18.85 3.83 11.18
CA ILE A 28 19.92 3.73 12.18
C ILE A 28 21.30 3.88 11.51
N GLU A 29 22.25 4.45 12.25
CA GLU A 29 23.69 4.56 11.96
C GLU A 29 24.25 3.30 11.24
N ASN A 30 24.92 3.53 10.10
CA ASN A 30 25.77 2.59 9.33
C ASN A 30 25.21 1.81 8.12
N ALA A 31 23.99 2.07 7.62
CA ALA A 31 23.61 1.58 6.29
C ALA A 31 22.49 2.40 5.62
N ILE A 32 22.80 3.61 5.13
CA ILE A 32 21.84 4.41 4.35
C ILE A 32 21.66 3.76 2.96
N ILE A 33 20.61 2.96 2.80
CA ILE A 33 19.99 2.77 1.49
C ILE A 33 18.74 3.66 1.48
N ASN A 34 18.86 4.84 0.86
CA ASN A 34 17.69 5.60 0.42
C ASN A 34 16.97 4.79 -0.66
N GLU A 35 16.10 3.86 -0.25
CA GLU A 35 15.32 3.08 -1.22
C GLU A 35 14.22 3.97 -1.80
N VAL A 36 14.49 4.57 -2.96
CA VAL A 36 13.50 5.36 -3.69
C VAL A 36 12.68 4.42 -4.56
N ILE A 37 11.38 4.36 -4.29
CA ILE A 37 10.41 3.65 -5.13
C ILE A 37 9.89 4.66 -6.17
N TYR A 38 9.77 4.25 -7.42
CA TYR A 38 9.20 5.10 -8.46
C TYR A 38 7.74 4.74 -8.74
N TYR A 39 6.87 5.75 -8.69
CA TYR A 39 5.56 5.70 -9.31
C TYR A 39 5.69 6.21 -10.75
N ILE A 40 5.53 5.29 -11.71
CA ILE A 40 5.75 5.56 -13.13
C ILE A 40 4.42 5.57 -13.88
N LYS A 41 4.40 6.19 -15.07
CA LYS A 41 3.22 6.18 -15.95
C LYS A 41 2.86 4.77 -16.35
N GLY A 42 3.84 3.99 -16.80
CA GLY A 42 3.68 2.57 -17.08
C GLY A 42 2.76 2.29 -18.27
N TRP A 43 2.08 1.15 -18.26
CA TRP A 43 1.18 0.72 -19.34
C TRP A 43 0.15 -0.27 -18.81
N HIS A 44 -0.97 -0.42 -19.53
CA HIS A 44 -1.97 -1.45 -19.27
C HIS A 44 -2.43 -2.09 -20.58
N ASN A 45 -2.60 -3.40 -20.56
CA ASN A 45 -3.16 -4.18 -21.65
C ASN A 45 -4.45 -4.82 -21.14
N GLU A 46 -5.56 -4.21 -21.51
CA GLU A 46 -6.91 -4.61 -21.10
C GLU A 46 -7.23 -6.06 -21.47
N ARG A 47 -6.75 -6.53 -22.63
CA ARG A 47 -7.06 -7.90 -23.12
C ARG A 47 -6.39 -8.99 -22.30
N ARG A 48 -5.27 -8.69 -21.65
CA ARG A 48 -4.50 -9.66 -20.86
C ARG A 48 -4.60 -9.41 -19.37
N ASP A 49 -5.26 -8.32 -18.97
CA ASP A 49 -5.19 -7.76 -17.62
C ASP A 49 -3.76 -7.74 -17.08
N LYS A 50 -2.87 -7.13 -17.87
CA LYS A 50 -1.45 -6.99 -17.52
C LYS A 50 -1.04 -5.55 -17.63
N GLY A 51 -0.21 -5.11 -16.72
CA GLY A 51 0.34 -3.78 -16.78
C GLY A 51 1.23 -3.49 -15.59
N ARG A 52 1.62 -2.23 -15.52
CA ARG A 52 2.32 -1.65 -14.37
C ARG A 52 2.11 -0.16 -14.29
N GLY A 53 2.36 0.41 -13.12
CA GLY A 53 2.34 1.85 -12.91
C GLY A 53 0.95 2.45 -13.03
N ALA A 54 0.90 3.76 -13.30
CA ALA A 54 -0.34 4.52 -13.27
C ALA A 54 -1.38 4.04 -14.28
N GLU A 55 -0.99 3.70 -15.51
CA GLU A 55 -1.94 3.21 -16.52
C GLU A 55 -2.61 1.90 -16.10
N HIS A 56 -1.90 1.02 -15.38
CA HIS A 56 -2.51 -0.19 -14.82
C HIS A 56 -3.38 0.09 -13.60
N ILE A 57 -2.97 1.04 -12.75
CA ILE A 57 -3.71 1.37 -11.52
C ILE A 57 -5.01 2.13 -11.80
N LYS A 58 -5.12 2.85 -12.93
CA LYS A 58 -6.31 3.62 -13.28
C LYS A 58 -7.60 2.81 -13.27
N MET A 59 -7.56 1.55 -13.70
CA MET A 59 -8.75 0.68 -13.68
C MET A 59 -9.32 0.49 -12.28
N HIS A 60 -8.48 0.58 -11.23
CA HIS A 60 -8.94 0.49 -9.84
C HIS A 60 -9.53 1.80 -9.32
N LEU A 61 -9.46 2.92 -10.06
CA LEU A 61 -10.11 4.18 -9.69
C LEU A 61 -11.57 4.25 -10.17
N ASP A 62 -11.98 3.31 -11.04
CA ASP A 62 -13.35 3.24 -11.52
C ASP A 62 -14.28 2.72 -10.42
N LYS A 63 -15.43 3.38 -10.28
CA LYS A 63 -16.42 3.02 -9.27
C LYS A 63 -16.94 1.61 -9.51
N GLY A 64 -16.86 0.75 -8.49
CA GLY A 64 -17.27 -0.65 -8.58
C GLY A 64 -16.22 -1.58 -9.19
N ALA A 65 -15.03 -1.09 -9.54
CA ALA A 65 -13.97 -1.93 -10.10
C ALA A 65 -13.46 -2.95 -9.09
N GLU A 66 -13.03 -4.12 -9.55
CA GLU A 66 -12.30 -5.06 -8.71
C GLU A 66 -11.03 -4.39 -8.17
N GLY A 67 -10.87 -4.43 -6.85
CA GLY A 67 -9.74 -3.79 -6.18
C GLY A 67 -9.84 -2.27 -6.05
N GLU A 68 -11.06 -1.71 -6.10
CA GLU A 68 -11.33 -0.27 -6.10
C GLU A 68 -10.55 0.51 -5.03
N ILE A 69 -9.84 1.55 -5.46
CA ILE A 69 -9.21 2.55 -4.62
C ILE A 69 -9.78 3.92 -4.93
N THR A 70 -9.80 4.80 -3.93
CA THR A 70 -10.17 6.20 -4.13
C THR A 70 -8.96 6.99 -4.62
N LEU A 71 -9.22 8.14 -5.26
CA LEU A 71 -8.17 9.09 -5.60
C LEU A 71 -7.38 9.53 -4.36
N GLU A 72 -8.06 9.74 -3.22
CA GLU A 72 -7.39 10.12 -1.98
C GLU A 72 -6.42 9.04 -1.49
N GLU A 73 -6.81 7.77 -1.56
CA GLU A 73 -5.94 6.64 -1.21
C GLU A 73 -4.72 6.56 -2.12
N LEU A 74 -4.90 6.74 -3.44
CA LEU A 74 -3.80 6.80 -4.40
C LEU A 74 -2.84 7.96 -4.09
N LEU A 75 -3.36 9.16 -3.86
CA LEU A 75 -2.52 10.32 -3.55
C LEU A 75 -1.80 10.16 -2.21
N ASN A 76 -2.37 9.42 -1.26
CA ASN A 76 -1.75 9.12 0.03
C ASN A 76 -0.84 7.88 0.03
N LEU A 77 -0.59 7.24 -1.11
CA LEU A 77 0.20 6.02 -1.22
C LEU A 77 1.56 6.07 -0.49
N GLY A 78 2.31 7.15 -0.66
CA GLY A 78 3.60 7.31 0.03
C GLY A 78 3.48 7.37 1.55
N ASN A 79 2.42 7.98 2.09
CA ASN A 79 2.15 8.01 3.53
C ASN A 79 1.85 6.61 4.06
N SER A 80 1.06 5.83 3.32
CA SER A 80 0.73 4.46 3.68
C SER A 80 1.98 3.57 3.72
N ILE A 81 2.85 3.69 2.71
CA ILE A 81 4.14 2.97 2.67
C ILE A 81 5.04 3.35 3.86
N ARG A 82 5.18 4.65 4.17
CA ARG A 82 5.96 5.10 5.34
C ARG A 82 5.37 4.61 6.66
N LYS A 83 4.04 4.63 6.83
CA LYS A 83 3.36 4.07 8.02
C LYS A 83 3.63 2.57 8.17
N TYR A 84 3.54 1.81 7.08
CA TYR A 84 3.91 0.40 7.07
C TYR A 84 5.35 0.21 7.53
N LEU A 85 6.29 0.95 6.95
CA LEU A 85 7.73 0.79 7.24
C LEU A 85 8.09 1.16 8.68
N LYS A 86 7.38 2.11 9.30
CA LYS A 86 7.56 2.40 10.73
C LYS A 86 7.30 1.18 11.62
N ILE A 87 6.32 0.35 11.25
CA ILE A 87 5.91 -0.84 12.00
C ILE A 87 6.76 -2.06 11.62
N PHE A 88 6.85 -2.37 10.32
CA PHE A 88 7.42 -3.62 9.83
C PHE A 88 8.87 -3.52 9.35
N LYS A 89 9.44 -2.31 9.30
CA LYS A 89 10.83 -1.96 8.96
C LYS A 89 11.27 -2.24 7.52
N LYS A 90 10.68 -3.23 6.85
CA LYS A 90 10.99 -3.63 5.48
C LYS A 90 9.76 -4.16 4.74
N PRO A 91 9.70 -4.05 3.41
CA PRO A 91 8.65 -4.72 2.64
C PRO A 91 8.75 -6.24 2.75
N TYR A 92 7.64 -6.92 2.44
CA TYR A 92 7.62 -8.37 2.39
C TYR A 92 8.12 -8.87 1.04
N LEU A 93 9.09 -9.78 1.07
CA LEU A 93 9.61 -10.45 -0.11
C LEU A 93 8.84 -11.77 -0.27
N GLU A 94 7.98 -11.87 -1.29
CA GLU A 94 7.13 -13.04 -1.48
C GLU A 94 7.92 -14.30 -1.79
N ASP A 95 9.01 -14.15 -2.53
CA ASP A 95 9.90 -15.24 -2.93
C ASP A 95 11.34 -14.74 -2.87
N LYS A 96 12.18 -15.46 -2.12
CA LYS A 96 13.60 -15.12 -1.92
C LYS A 96 14.40 -15.11 -3.23
N ASN A 97 13.90 -15.81 -4.25
CA ASN A 97 14.53 -15.90 -5.56
C ASN A 97 13.99 -14.86 -6.56
N LYS A 98 12.99 -14.07 -6.17
CA LYS A 98 12.39 -13.02 -6.99
C LYS A 98 12.69 -11.65 -6.40
N THR A 99 12.41 -10.62 -7.18
CA THR A 99 12.62 -9.21 -6.80
C THR A 99 11.32 -8.53 -6.37
N GLY A 100 10.18 -9.19 -6.55
CA GLY A 100 8.86 -8.67 -6.21
C GLY A 100 8.68 -8.53 -4.69
N LYS A 101 8.32 -7.33 -4.26
CA LYS A 101 8.05 -7.01 -2.86
C LYS A 101 6.64 -6.45 -2.71
N VAL A 102 6.07 -6.60 -1.53
CA VAL A 102 4.74 -6.04 -1.21
C VAL A 102 4.72 -5.23 0.07
N TYR A 103 3.87 -4.21 0.03
CA TYR A 103 3.40 -3.47 1.19
C TYR A 103 1.91 -3.76 1.36
N GLU A 104 1.50 -4.07 2.58
CA GLU A 104 0.11 -4.43 2.86
C GLU A 104 -0.35 -3.82 4.17
N TRP A 105 -1.56 -3.29 4.20
CA TRP A 105 -2.14 -2.70 5.41
C TRP A 105 -3.66 -2.82 5.41
N GLN A 106 -4.25 -2.58 6.57
CA GLN A 106 -5.69 -2.41 6.77
C GLN A 106 -5.95 -0.99 7.27
N ASP A 107 -7.01 -0.35 6.76
CA ASP A 107 -7.52 0.89 7.34
C ASP A 107 -8.42 0.65 8.56
N ASP A 108 -8.94 1.74 9.12
CA ASP A 108 -9.86 1.75 10.26
C ASP A 108 -11.25 1.19 9.93
N LYS A 109 -11.65 1.22 8.65
CA LYS A 109 -12.90 0.65 8.14
C LYS A 109 -12.77 -0.85 7.83
N GLY A 110 -11.58 -1.41 7.98
CA GLY A 110 -11.33 -2.83 7.73
C GLY A 110 -10.99 -3.17 6.27
N VAL A 111 -10.86 -2.17 5.39
CA VAL A 111 -10.45 -2.35 4.00
C VAL A 111 -8.97 -2.68 3.97
N ARG A 112 -8.60 -3.70 3.20
CA ARG A 112 -7.20 -4.15 3.07
C ARG A 112 -6.64 -3.67 1.75
N PHE A 113 -5.39 -3.24 1.79
CA PHE A 113 -4.70 -2.66 0.65
C PHE A 113 -3.39 -3.41 0.38
N ARG A 114 -3.03 -3.51 -0.90
CA ARG A 114 -1.74 -4.08 -1.33
C ARG A 114 -1.11 -3.21 -2.40
N VAL A 115 0.18 -2.98 -2.22
CA VAL A 115 1.04 -2.40 -3.25
C VAL A 115 2.07 -3.46 -3.62
N ALA A 116 2.13 -3.80 -4.89
CA ALA A 116 3.19 -4.65 -5.43
C ALA A 116 4.24 -3.77 -6.10
N ILE A 117 5.49 -3.99 -5.75
CA ILE A 117 6.65 -3.35 -6.39
C ILE A 117 7.58 -4.42 -6.93
N ASP A 118 8.30 -4.11 -8.00
CA ASP A 118 9.34 -4.98 -8.53
C ASP A 118 10.45 -4.13 -9.14
N LYS A 119 11.62 -4.73 -9.35
CA LYS A 119 12.68 -4.10 -10.13
C LYS A 119 12.25 -4.01 -11.59
N HIS A 120 12.54 -2.87 -12.20
CA HIS A 120 12.26 -2.68 -13.61
C HIS A 120 13.09 -3.64 -14.48
N LYS A 121 12.48 -4.74 -14.94
CA LYS A 121 12.98 -5.57 -16.05
C LYS A 121 12.27 -5.10 -17.32
N GLY A 122 13.05 -4.79 -18.36
CA GLY A 122 12.63 -4.00 -19.51
C GLY A 122 11.61 -4.67 -20.43
N GLU A 123 10.31 -4.60 -20.09
CA GLU A 123 9.22 -4.76 -21.06
C GLU A 123 8.31 -3.52 -21.04
N GLY A 124 8.44 -2.69 -22.10
CA GLY A 124 7.60 -1.50 -22.35
C GLY A 124 8.37 -0.32 -22.96
N LEU A 125 7.65 0.53 -23.73
CA LEU A 125 8.15 1.66 -24.55
C LEU A 125 8.73 2.86 -23.77
N ILE A 126 8.97 2.75 -22.46
CA ILE A 126 9.46 3.85 -21.63
C ILE A 126 10.86 3.51 -21.12
N PRO A 127 11.91 4.29 -21.47
CA PRO A 127 13.27 4.03 -21.03
C PRO A 127 13.38 4.08 -19.49
N PRO A 128 14.19 3.22 -18.86
CA PRO A 128 14.26 3.12 -17.40
C PRO A 128 14.89 4.37 -16.78
N LEU A 129 14.35 4.81 -15.64
CA LEU A 129 15.01 5.76 -14.72
C LEU A 129 16.24 5.14 -14.02
N SER A 130 16.36 3.81 -14.03
CA SER A 130 17.54 2.99 -13.74
C SER A 130 17.08 1.52 -13.77
N PRO A 131 17.84 0.56 -14.33
CA PRO A 131 17.47 -0.86 -14.33
C PRO A 131 17.42 -1.50 -12.93
N PHE A 132 17.83 -0.76 -11.89
CA PHE A 132 17.88 -1.24 -10.50
C PHE A 132 16.81 -0.63 -9.59
N ALA A 133 16.01 0.32 -10.09
CA ALA A 133 15.01 0.99 -9.29
C ALA A 133 13.76 0.12 -9.10
N ASP A 134 13.24 0.09 -7.87
CA ASP A 134 11.94 -0.49 -7.58
C ASP A 134 10.84 0.42 -8.15
N VAL A 135 9.91 -0.18 -8.89
CA VAL A 135 8.76 0.49 -9.48
C VAL A 135 7.47 -0.08 -8.94
N ILE A 136 6.48 0.77 -8.73
CA ILE A 136 5.13 0.32 -8.42
C ILE A 136 4.53 -0.38 -9.65
N ILE A 137 4.15 -1.64 -9.45
CA ILE A 137 3.46 -2.44 -10.45
C ILE A 137 1.96 -2.19 -10.35
N THR A 138 1.38 -2.42 -9.17
CA THR A 138 -0.05 -2.19 -8.93
C THR A 138 -0.30 -1.73 -7.49
N PHE A 139 -1.43 -1.07 -7.29
CA PHE A 139 -1.99 -0.65 -6.01
C PHE A 139 -3.50 -0.82 -6.06
N TYR A 140 -4.04 -1.64 -5.16
CA TYR A 140 -5.45 -1.99 -5.14
C TYR A 140 -5.91 -2.32 -3.70
N SER A 141 -7.22 -2.31 -3.48
CA SER A 141 -7.84 -2.72 -2.22
C SER A 141 -8.51 -4.09 -2.33
N ASP A 142 -9.17 -4.56 -1.26
CA ASP A 142 -10.03 -5.74 -1.32
C ASP A 142 -11.50 -5.43 -1.63
N ARG A 143 -11.83 -4.19 -1.97
CA ARG A 143 -13.18 -3.81 -2.41
C ARG A 143 -13.53 -4.50 -3.72
N ASN A 144 -14.79 -4.92 -3.82
CA ASN A 144 -15.39 -5.57 -4.99
C ASN A 144 -14.66 -6.87 -5.42
N LEU A 145 -13.81 -7.45 -4.57
CA LEU A 145 -13.25 -8.78 -4.82
C LEU A 145 -14.23 -9.86 -4.37
N ASN A 146 -14.22 -11.00 -5.06
CA ASN A 146 -15.04 -12.17 -4.71
C ASN A 146 -14.74 -12.74 -3.32
N LYS A 147 -13.54 -12.49 -2.80
CA LYS A 147 -13.11 -12.88 -1.45
C LYS A 147 -12.28 -11.75 -0.84
N GLN A 148 -12.42 -11.58 0.47
CA GLN A 148 -11.57 -10.65 1.21
C GLN A 148 -10.10 -11.01 1.01
N MET A 149 -9.25 -10.01 0.75
CA MET A 149 -7.83 -10.23 0.53
C MET A 149 -7.14 -10.77 1.80
N GLU A 150 -6.40 -11.86 1.66
CA GLU A 150 -5.50 -12.34 2.70
C GLU A 150 -4.14 -11.65 2.60
N PHE A 151 -3.56 -11.28 3.75
CA PHE A 151 -2.22 -10.71 3.79
C PHE A 151 -1.17 -11.76 3.43
N LYS A 152 -0.27 -11.41 2.50
CA LYS A 152 0.88 -12.27 2.17
C LYS A 152 1.93 -12.24 3.26
N ASN A 153 2.15 -11.09 3.90
CA ASN A 153 3.08 -10.98 5.01
C ASN A 153 2.47 -11.55 6.31
N PRO A 154 3.02 -12.65 6.87
CA PRO A 154 2.50 -13.22 8.11
C PRO A 154 2.57 -12.26 9.30
N GLN A 155 3.54 -11.33 9.32
CA GLN A 155 3.65 -10.33 10.39
C GLN A 155 2.51 -9.31 10.33
N VAL A 156 2.08 -8.93 9.13
CA VAL A 156 0.93 -8.05 8.91
C VAL A 156 -0.35 -8.77 9.34
N ALA A 157 -0.52 -10.02 8.93
CA ALA A 157 -1.66 -10.84 9.34
C ALA A 157 -1.76 -10.94 10.88
N ALA A 158 -0.66 -11.25 11.56
CA ALA A 158 -0.60 -11.34 13.01
C ALA A 158 -0.91 -9.98 13.70
N HIS A 159 -0.37 -8.88 13.16
CA HIS A 159 -0.61 -7.54 13.69
C HIS A 159 -2.10 -7.19 13.71
N TYR A 160 -2.79 -7.35 12.58
CA TYR A 160 -4.20 -7.00 12.48
C TYR A 160 -5.13 -8.00 13.17
N LYS A 161 -4.76 -9.28 13.25
CA LYS A 161 -5.48 -10.26 14.07
C LYS A 161 -5.44 -9.91 15.56
N LYS A 162 -4.27 -9.51 16.08
CA LYS A 162 -4.12 -9.06 17.47
C LYS A 162 -4.90 -7.78 17.74
N ALA A 163 -4.85 -6.81 16.84
CA ALA A 163 -5.61 -5.57 16.97
C ALA A 163 -7.13 -5.80 17.02
N ALA A 164 -7.64 -6.71 16.18
CA ALA A 164 -9.05 -7.10 16.18
C ALA A 164 -9.46 -7.79 17.49
N ALA A 165 -8.62 -8.68 18.03
CA ALA A 165 -8.87 -9.34 19.32
C ALA A 165 -8.94 -8.34 20.48
N LEU A 166 -7.97 -7.43 20.59
CA LEU A 166 -7.94 -6.39 21.61
C LEU A 166 -9.15 -5.44 21.55
N THR A 167 -9.64 -5.16 20.33
CA THR A 167 -10.83 -4.32 20.13
C THR A 167 -12.09 -5.02 20.63
N ARG A 168 -12.21 -6.33 20.38
CA ARG A 168 -13.34 -7.15 20.86
C ARG A 168 -13.35 -7.27 22.38
N GLU A 169 -12.19 -7.46 23.02
CA GLU A 169 -12.07 -7.55 24.49
C GLU A 169 -12.46 -6.23 25.20
N LYS A 170 -12.10 -5.07 24.62
CA LYS A 170 -12.49 -3.75 25.13
C LYS A 170 -13.99 -3.47 24.97
N GLN A 171 -14.63 -4.03 23.95
CA GLN A 171 -16.08 -3.89 23.74
C GLN A 171 -16.89 -4.87 24.60
N SER A 172 -16.31 -6.01 24.98
CA SER A 172 -16.97 -7.04 25.81
C SER A 172 -16.84 -6.84 27.32
N THR A 173 -16.15 -5.79 27.79
CA THR A 173 -16.07 -5.44 29.21
C THR A 173 -17.09 -4.32 29.52
N PRO A 174 -18.26 -4.62 30.12
CA PRO A 174 -19.21 -3.59 30.50
C PRO A 174 -18.61 -2.75 31.63
N ASN A 175 -18.79 -1.43 31.56
CA ASN A 175 -18.54 -0.48 32.64
C ASN A 175 -19.21 -0.95 33.94
N LYS A 176 -18.49 -1.71 34.78
CA LYS A 176 -18.89 -2.02 36.14
C LYS A 176 -18.46 -0.88 37.06
N ALA A 177 -19.02 0.31 36.84
CA ALA A 177 -18.76 1.47 37.69
C ALA A 177 -20.06 2.28 37.90
N LYS A 178 -20.55 2.21 39.14
CA LYS A 178 -21.59 3.01 39.82
C LYS A 178 -23.03 2.47 39.79
N SER A 179 -23.25 1.43 40.59
CA SER A 179 -24.39 1.39 41.52
C SER A 179 -23.88 1.18 42.95
N ILE A 180 -23.22 2.20 43.52
CA ILE A 180 -23.08 2.24 44.98
C ILE A 180 -24.42 2.76 45.49
N GLY A 181 -25.18 1.85 46.11
CA GLY A 181 -26.44 2.16 46.74
C GLY A 181 -26.28 3.29 47.74
N LYS A 182 -27.20 4.25 47.69
CA LYS A 182 -27.57 5.01 48.88
C LYS A 182 -28.82 4.35 49.45
N GLY A 183 -28.59 3.48 50.43
CA GLY A 183 -29.59 3.22 51.44
C GLY A 183 -29.65 4.42 52.39
N ARG A 184 -30.85 4.95 52.58
CA ARG A 184 -31.50 5.26 53.86
C ARG A 184 -32.81 5.98 53.57
#